data_AF-A0A937PT89-F1
#
_entry.id   AF-A0A937PT89-F1
#
_cell.length_a   1.000
_cell.length_b   1.000
_cell.length_c   1.000
_cell.angle_alpha   90.00
_cell.angle_beta   90.00
_cell.angle_gamma   90.00
#
_symmetry.space_group_name_H-M   'P 1'
#
loop_
_entity.id
_entity.type
_entity.pdbx_description
1 polymer ?
#
loop_
_entity_poly.entity_id
_entity_poly.type
_entity_poly.pdbx_seq_one_letter_code
_entity_poly.pdbx_strand_id
1 'polypeptide(L)'
;MKKSNVIMLLALCVLACACVRAEAEKLKDKTYDRNRIRPYLRNPRYWQYKGKPVLLLGGTDDDNLFQWTGSRLIDQLDLLKSVGGNYVRNTMSDRDEGNVYAFARVGDRYDLDTWNEEYCQRLESFLRLAADRDVIVQIELWDMWDLMRGNWARHPFNPLNNVNYTAAES
;
A
#
# COMPACT_ATOMS: atom_id res chain seq x y z
N MET A 1 -10.27 -56.54 -18.40
CA MET A 1 -9.77 -55.30 -19.05
C MET A 1 -8.56 -55.64 -19.92
N LYS A 2 -8.52 -55.20 -21.19
CA LYS A 2 -7.37 -55.46 -22.08
C LYS A 2 -6.12 -54.78 -21.50
N LYS A 3 -4.94 -55.43 -21.54
CA LYS A 3 -3.66 -54.88 -21.03
C LYS A 3 -3.37 -53.44 -21.53
N SER A 4 -3.79 -53.15 -22.76
CA SER A 4 -3.74 -51.81 -23.37
C SER A 4 -4.51 -50.73 -22.59
N ASN A 5 -5.67 -51.06 -22.01
CA ASN A 5 -6.46 -50.11 -21.22
C ASN A 5 -5.81 -49.77 -19.87
N VAL A 6 -5.05 -50.71 -19.28
CA VAL A 6 -4.33 -50.48 -18.01
C VAL A 6 -3.11 -49.59 -18.23
N ILE A 7 -2.37 -49.80 -19.32
CA ILE A 7 -1.22 -48.96 -19.70
C ILE A 7 -1.68 -47.53 -20.01
N MET A 8 -2.80 -47.39 -20.74
CA MET A 8 -3.37 -46.08 -21.05
C MET A 8 -3.84 -45.33 -19.80
N LEU A 9 -4.47 -46.03 -18.85
CA LEU A 9 -4.91 -45.43 -17.58
C LEU A 9 -3.72 -44.99 -16.71
N LEU A 10 -2.67 -45.81 -16.62
CA LEU A 10 -1.44 -45.45 -15.90
C LEU A 10 -0.73 -44.25 -16.53
N ALA A 11 -0.65 -44.18 -17.87
CA ALA A 11 -0.08 -43.04 -18.57
C ALA A 11 -0.89 -41.75 -18.33
N LEU A 12 -2.22 -41.83 -18.35
CA LEU A 12 -3.11 -40.71 -18.01
C LEU A 12 -2.92 -40.25 -16.55
N CYS A 13 -2.78 -41.17 -15.59
CA CYS A 13 -2.51 -40.83 -14.20
C CYS A 13 -1.14 -40.16 -14.01
N VAL A 14 -0.10 -40.63 -14.72
CA VAL A 14 1.24 -40.03 -14.66
C VAL A 14 1.24 -38.62 -15.27
N LEU A 15 0.56 -38.42 -16.42
CA LEU A 15 0.39 -37.10 -17.02
C LEU A 15 -0.42 -36.16 -16.10
N ALA A 16 -1.52 -36.63 -15.52
CA ALA A 16 -2.31 -35.84 -14.57
C ALA A 16 -1.48 -35.43 -13.34
N CYS A 17 -0.70 -36.35 -12.76
CA CYS A 17 0.21 -36.06 -11.66
C CYS A 17 1.32 -35.07 -12.05
N ALA A 18 1.85 -35.15 -13.27
CA ALA A 18 2.86 -34.22 -13.78
C ALA A 18 2.29 -32.81 -14.00
N CYS A 19 1.07 -32.70 -14.53
CA CYS A 19 0.35 -31.43 -14.67
C CYS A 19 0.07 -30.78 -13.31
N VAL A 20 -0.45 -31.56 -12.35
CA VAL A 20 -0.71 -31.06 -10.98
C VAL A 20 0.57 -30.58 -10.29
N ARG A 21 1.69 -31.28 -10.48
CA ARG A 21 3.00 -30.83 -9.98
C ARG A 21 3.47 -29.54 -10.63
N ALA A 22 3.31 -29.38 -11.95
CA ALA A 22 3.69 -28.17 -12.66
C ALA A 22 2.83 -26.95 -12.24
N GLU A 23 1.53 -27.16 -12.00
CA GLU A 23 0.62 -26.15 -11.44
C GLU A 23 1.06 -25.74 -10.01
N ALA A 24 1.41 -26.72 -9.17
CA ALA A 24 1.86 -26.49 -7.81
C ALA A 24 3.21 -25.75 -7.75
N GLU A 25 4.15 -26.03 -8.66
CA GLU A 25 5.40 -25.27 -8.82
C GLU A 25 5.14 -23.84 -9.31
N LYS A 26 4.22 -23.63 -10.27
CA LYS A 26 3.78 -22.28 -10.66
C LYS A 26 3.12 -21.50 -9.51
N LEU A 27 2.42 -22.19 -8.61
CA LEU A 27 1.83 -21.60 -7.41
C LEU A 27 2.87 -21.28 -6.32
N LYS A 28 3.95 -22.06 -6.22
CA LYS A 28 5.10 -21.73 -5.34
C LYS A 28 5.82 -20.47 -5.80
N ASP A 29 5.81 -20.18 -7.11
CA ASP A 29 6.46 -19.01 -7.71
C ASP A 29 5.62 -17.72 -7.64
N LYS A 30 4.36 -17.80 -7.17
CA LYS A 30 3.73 -16.68 -6.44
C LYS A 30 4.38 -16.60 -5.05
N THR A 31 5.69 -16.45 -5.04
CA THR A 31 6.48 -16.32 -3.83
C THR A 31 5.99 -15.06 -3.13
N TYR A 32 5.29 -15.21 -2.01
CA TYR A 32 5.23 -14.16 -1.02
C TYR A 32 6.67 -13.72 -0.79
N ASP A 33 7.03 -12.52 -1.27
CA ASP A 33 8.38 -12.00 -1.16
C ASP A 33 8.81 -12.17 0.31
N ARG A 34 9.80 -13.05 0.51
CA ARG A 34 10.22 -13.49 1.84
C ARG A 34 10.80 -12.33 2.63
N ASN A 35 11.10 -11.21 1.95
CA ASN A 35 11.60 -9.99 2.53
C ASN A 35 10.52 -9.06 3.07
N ARG A 36 9.25 -9.24 2.69
CA ARG A 36 8.14 -8.41 3.20
C ARG A 36 7.93 -8.60 4.70
N ILE A 37 7.37 -7.58 5.32
CA ILE A 37 6.90 -7.69 6.70
C ILE A 37 5.77 -8.71 6.80
N ARG A 38 5.84 -9.58 7.81
CA ARG A 38 4.84 -10.61 8.11
C ARG A 38 4.95 -11.05 9.58
N PRO A 39 3.94 -11.73 10.13
CA PRO A 39 4.08 -12.39 11.43
C PRO A 39 5.30 -13.33 11.44
N TYR A 40 6.04 -13.35 12.54
CA TYR A 40 7.25 -14.15 12.67
C TYR A 40 6.92 -15.64 12.79
N LEU A 41 7.42 -16.46 11.87
CA LEU A 41 7.01 -17.87 11.73
C LEU A 41 7.26 -18.72 12.99
N ARG A 42 8.33 -18.43 13.76
CA ARG A 42 8.63 -19.18 14.99
C ARG A 42 7.86 -18.68 16.21
N ASN A 43 7.37 -17.44 16.18
CA ASN A 43 6.56 -16.85 17.24
C ASN A 43 5.65 -15.75 16.66
N PRO A 44 4.39 -16.07 16.30
CA PRO A 44 3.47 -15.15 15.63
C PRO A 44 3.06 -13.91 16.42
N ARG A 45 3.48 -13.78 17.68
CA ARG A 45 3.28 -12.55 18.49
C ARG A 45 4.20 -11.40 18.06
N TYR A 46 5.23 -11.69 17.25
CA TYR A 46 6.21 -10.72 16.76
C TYR A 46 6.15 -10.60 15.24
N TRP A 47 6.76 -9.53 14.72
CA TRP A 47 6.96 -9.34 13.29
C TRP A 47 8.30 -9.91 12.83
N GLN A 48 8.39 -10.23 11.54
CA GLN A 48 9.65 -10.40 10.85
C GLN A 48 9.68 -9.58 9.56
N TYR A 49 10.86 -9.14 9.17
CA TYR A 49 11.12 -8.41 7.93
C TYR A 49 12.50 -8.82 7.41
N LYS A 50 12.67 -9.00 6.10
CA LYS A 50 13.91 -9.57 5.52
C LYS A 50 14.38 -10.86 6.20
N GLY A 51 13.42 -11.70 6.57
CA GLY A 51 13.66 -12.99 7.23
C GLY A 51 14.08 -12.94 8.70
N LYS A 52 14.21 -11.75 9.31
CA LYS A 52 14.66 -11.56 10.69
C LYS A 52 13.51 -11.07 11.58
N PRO A 53 13.39 -11.53 12.85
CA PRO A 53 12.49 -10.92 13.82
C PRO A 53 12.75 -9.41 13.92
N VAL A 54 11.70 -8.61 14.04
CA VAL A 54 11.79 -7.15 14.13
C VAL A 54 10.76 -6.62 15.12
N LEU A 55 11.17 -5.62 15.90
CA LEU A 55 10.27 -4.75 16.63
C LEU A 55 10.03 -3.50 15.79
N LEU A 56 8.78 -3.08 15.63
CA LEU A 56 8.43 -1.85 14.94
C LEU A 56 8.58 -0.67 15.91
N LEU A 57 9.59 0.15 15.67
CA LEU A 57 9.90 1.35 16.43
C LEU A 57 9.60 2.56 15.55
N GLY A 58 8.50 3.25 15.85
CA GLY A 58 8.05 4.39 15.07
C GLY A 58 8.04 5.70 15.82
N GLY A 59 7.94 6.78 15.05
CA GLY A 59 7.84 8.14 15.53
C GLY A 59 7.75 9.11 14.36
N THR A 60 6.70 9.93 14.35
CA THR A 60 6.47 10.95 13.33
C THR A 60 5.95 12.21 14.01
N ASP A 61 6.31 13.38 13.46
CA ASP A 61 5.79 14.68 13.91
C ASP A 61 4.37 14.95 13.40
N ASP A 62 3.93 14.17 12.41
CA ASP A 62 2.63 14.32 11.75
C ASP A 62 2.15 12.96 11.23
N ASP A 63 0.88 12.88 10.81
CA ASP A 63 0.25 11.63 10.39
C ASP A 63 0.26 11.41 8.88
N ASN A 64 0.44 12.45 8.05
CA ASN A 64 0.39 12.40 6.58
C ASN A 64 1.73 12.83 5.93
N LEU A 65 2.86 12.31 6.41
CA LEU A 65 4.23 12.64 5.95
C LEU A 65 4.41 12.71 4.43
N PHE A 66 3.65 11.91 3.68
CA PHE A 66 3.69 11.94 2.22
C PHE A 66 3.36 13.32 1.62
N GLN A 67 2.58 14.15 2.32
CA GLN A 67 2.24 15.51 1.89
C GLN A 67 3.40 16.50 2.01
N TRP A 68 4.42 16.18 2.82
CA TRP A 68 5.51 17.10 3.07
C TRP A 68 6.43 17.26 1.86
N THR A 69 6.83 18.50 1.58
CA THR A 69 7.73 18.87 0.49
C THR A 69 9.07 19.39 1.02
N GLY A 70 10.06 19.53 0.13
CA GLY A 70 11.39 20.03 0.50
C GLY A 70 12.19 19.04 1.37
N SER A 71 13.04 19.55 2.26
CA SER A 71 13.90 18.70 3.11
C SER A 71 13.18 18.09 4.30
N ARG A 72 12.02 18.62 4.70
CA ARG A 72 11.33 18.24 5.95
C ARG A 72 11.13 16.73 6.08
N LEU A 73 10.71 16.08 5.00
CA LEU A 73 10.50 14.63 4.97
C LEU A 73 11.81 13.84 5.12
N ILE A 74 12.86 14.30 4.46
CA ILE A 74 14.19 13.69 4.52
C ILE A 74 14.73 13.80 5.95
N ASP A 75 14.67 14.99 6.55
CA ASP A 75 15.18 15.28 7.89
C ASP A 75 14.45 14.42 8.95
N GLN A 76 13.13 14.26 8.83
CA GLN A 76 12.33 13.41 9.73
C GLN A 76 12.70 11.93 9.60
N LEU A 77 12.85 11.41 8.38
CA LEU A 77 13.20 10.01 8.17
C LEU A 77 14.64 9.71 8.59
N ASP A 78 15.56 10.65 8.39
CA ASP A 78 16.95 10.57 8.85
C ASP A 78 17.03 10.59 10.38
N LEU A 79 16.27 11.48 11.03
CA LEU A 79 16.16 11.51 12.49
C LEU A 79 15.63 10.19 13.03
N LEU A 80 14.49 9.71 12.50
CA LEU A 80 13.91 8.42 12.89
C LEU A 80 14.94 7.30 12.78
N LYS A 81 15.68 7.25 11.66
CA LYS A 81 16.70 6.23 11.44
C LYS A 81 17.87 6.37 12.41
N SER A 82 18.32 7.59 12.69
CA SER A 82 19.45 7.88 13.57
C SER A 82 19.22 7.39 15.01
N VAL A 83 17.97 7.37 15.47
CA VAL A 83 17.58 6.90 16.81
C VAL A 83 17.15 5.42 16.83
N GLY A 84 17.34 4.70 15.73
CA GLY A 84 17.04 3.27 15.62
C GLY A 84 15.60 2.93 15.22
N GLY A 85 14.80 3.93 14.84
CA GLY A 85 13.46 3.72 14.31
C GLY A 85 13.46 3.07 12.93
N ASN A 86 12.37 2.36 12.62
CA ASN A 86 12.23 1.55 11.40
C ASN A 86 10.79 1.48 10.88
N TYR A 87 9.88 2.30 11.42
CA TYR A 87 8.46 2.21 11.13
C TYR A 87 7.80 3.59 11.15
N VAL A 88 6.91 3.85 10.20
CA VAL A 88 6.04 5.03 10.20
C VAL A 88 4.61 4.62 9.85
N ARG A 89 3.64 5.26 10.52
CA ARG A 89 2.25 5.28 10.07
C ARG A 89 2.06 6.50 9.19
N ASN A 90 1.36 6.33 8.08
CA ASN A 90 0.99 7.41 7.17
C ASN A 90 -0.49 7.31 6.78
N THR A 91 -1.29 8.24 7.29
CA THR A 91 -2.66 8.52 6.85
C THR A 91 -2.62 9.15 5.47
N MET A 92 -3.45 8.70 4.54
CA MET A 92 -3.62 9.28 3.20
C MET A 92 -4.45 10.58 3.24
N SER A 93 -4.26 11.38 4.28
CA SER A 93 -5.02 12.59 4.59
C SER A 93 -4.60 13.78 3.74
N ASP A 94 -5.55 14.68 3.49
CA ASP A 94 -5.40 15.90 2.69
C ASP A 94 -6.05 17.13 3.37
N ARG A 95 -6.32 17.03 4.67
CA ARG A 95 -7.03 18.08 5.41
C ARG A 95 -6.17 19.30 5.75
N ASP A 96 -4.85 19.19 5.91
CA ASP A 96 -4.05 20.30 6.42
C ASP A 96 -3.69 21.32 5.34
N GLU A 97 -3.33 22.54 5.74
CA GLU A 97 -2.93 23.60 4.82
C GLU A 97 -1.67 23.19 4.02
N GLY A 98 -1.69 23.40 2.70
CA GLY A 98 -0.60 22.99 1.81
C GLY A 98 -0.67 21.53 1.33
N ASN A 99 -1.59 20.73 1.87
CA ASN A 99 -1.89 19.40 1.34
C ASN A 99 -2.59 19.51 -0.01
N VAL A 100 -2.33 18.52 -0.86
CA VAL A 100 -3.02 18.37 -2.14
C VAL A 100 -3.96 17.17 -2.07
N TYR A 101 -5.10 17.28 -2.76
CA TYR A 101 -6.05 16.18 -2.89
C TYR A 101 -5.59 15.18 -3.95
N ALA A 102 -6.10 13.95 -3.85
CA ALA A 102 -5.76 12.86 -4.77
C ALA A 102 -6.25 13.05 -6.22
N PHE A 103 -7.23 13.93 -6.43
CA PHE A 103 -7.91 14.10 -7.73
C PHE A 103 -7.52 15.38 -8.44
N ALA A 104 -7.44 15.32 -9.77
CA ALA A 104 -7.06 16.46 -10.60
C ALA A 104 -8.13 17.56 -10.54
N ARG A 105 -7.68 18.82 -10.57
CA ARG A 105 -8.58 19.98 -10.69
C ARG A 105 -8.99 20.19 -12.14
N VAL A 106 -10.27 20.46 -12.35
CA VAL A 106 -10.87 20.89 -13.62
C VAL A 106 -11.64 22.18 -13.36
N GLY A 107 -11.00 23.33 -13.63
CA GLY A 107 -11.49 24.64 -13.20
C GLY A 107 -11.56 24.73 -11.67
N ASP A 108 -12.74 25.09 -11.14
CA ASP A 108 -12.98 25.21 -9.70
C ASP A 108 -13.39 23.88 -9.03
N ARG A 109 -13.52 22.80 -9.80
CA ARG A 109 -13.95 21.47 -9.34
C ARG A 109 -12.84 20.43 -9.53
N TYR A 110 -13.15 19.19 -9.18
CA TYR A 110 -12.31 18.01 -9.32
C TYR A 110 -12.91 17.02 -10.32
N ASP A 111 -12.04 16.29 -11.01
CA ASP A 111 -12.41 15.08 -11.73
C ASP A 111 -11.90 13.86 -10.96
N LEU A 112 -12.82 13.07 -10.42
CA LEU A 112 -12.54 11.90 -9.60
C LEU A 112 -12.01 10.71 -10.41
N ASP A 113 -12.10 10.75 -11.73
CA ASP A 113 -11.56 9.71 -12.62
C ASP A 113 -10.11 10.01 -13.03
N THR A 114 -9.59 11.18 -12.68
CA THR A 114 -8.24 11.63 -13.02
C THR A 114 -7.41 11.91 -11.76
N TRP A 115 -6.26 11.25 -11.64
CA TRP A 115 -5.35 11.45 -10.51
C TRP A 115 -4.62 12.80 -10.59
N ASN A 116 -4.39 13.41 -9.43
CA ASN A 116 -3.48 14.54 -9.29
C ASN A 116 -2.03 14.06 -9.33
N GLU A 117 -1.29 14.45 -10.36
CA GLU A 117 0.11 14.06 -10.56
C GLU A 117 0.99 14.44 -9.36
N GLU A 118 0.78 15.61 -8.75
CA GLU A 118 1.55 16.07 -7.60
C GLU A 118 1.31 15.15 -6.39
N TYR A 119 0.07 14.75 -6.14
CA TYR A 119 -0.28 13.83 -5.06
C TYR A 119 0.44 12.48 -5.24
N CYS A 120 0.40 11.94 -6.45
CA CYS A 120 1.07 10.68 -6.78
C CYS A 120 2.60 10.79 -6.63
N GLN A 121 3.21 11.89 -7.10
CA GLN A 121 4.64 12.14 -6.98
C GLN A 121 5.10 12.29 -5.52
N ARG A 122 4.30 12.97 -4.69
CA ARG A 122 4.51 13.11 -3.25
C ARG A 122 4.50 11.75 -2.55
N LEU A 123 3.48 10.92 -2.82
CA LEU A 123 3.38 9.56 -2.30
C LEU A 123 4.56 8.67 -2.75
N GLU A 124 4.91 8.69 -4.03
CA GLU A 124 6.02 7.90 -4.57
C GLU A 124 7.35 8.31 -3.94
N SER A 125 7.59 9.62 -3.83
CA SER A 125 8.81 10.16 -3.20
C SER A 125 8.93 9.70 -1.75
N PHE A 126 7.83 9.76 -1.00
CA PHE A 126 7.79 9.28 0.38
C PHE A 126 8.10 7.79 0.51
N LEU A 127 7.42 6.95 -0.28
CA LEU A 127 7.65 5.51 -0.26
C LEU A 127 9.08 5.15 -0.64
N ARG A 128 9.65 5.84 -1.64
CA ARG A 128 11.05 5.65 -2.06
C ARG A 128 12.02 6.04 -0.96
N LEU A 129 11.85 7.24 -0.37
CA LEU A 129 12.73 7.73 0.71
C LEU A 129 12.67 6.87 1.97
N ALA A 130 11.50 6.31 2.30
CA ALA A 130 11.34 5.37 3.39
C ALA A 130 12.03 4.03 3.07
N ALA A 131 11.83 3.50 1.86
CA ALA A 131 12.47 2.27 1.39
C ALA A 131 14.02 2.37 1.40
N ASP A 132 14.56 3.50 0.94
CA ASP A 132 16.01 3.79 0.95
C ASP A 132 16.63 3.70 2.36
N ARG A 133 15.82 3.93 3.41
CA ARG A 133 16.21 3.89 4.82
C ARG A 133 15.82 2.61 5.55
N ASP A 134 15.23 1.66 4.83
CA ASP A 134 14.66 0.43 5.39
C ASP A 134 13.58 0.69 6.45
N VAL A 135 12.77 1.73 6.21
CA VAL A 135 11.62 2.09 7.04
C VAL A 135 10.36 1.46 6.46
N ILE A 136 9.62 0.76 7.31
CA ILE A 136 8.34 0.15 6.96
C ILE A 136 7.23 1.19 7.08
N VAL A 137 6.44 1.35 6.03
CA VAL A 137 5.31 2.28 6.00
C VAL A 137 4.00 1.50 6.20
N GLN A 138 3.23 1.83 7.24
CA GLN A 138 1.82 1.47 7.34
C GLN A 138 1.00 2.56 6.68
N ILE A 139 0.31 2.22 5.59
CA ILE A 139 -0.64 3.11 4.93
C ILE A 139 -2.01 2.96 5.58
N GLU A 140 -2.56 4.08 6.02
CA GLU A 140 -3.96 4.21 6.40
C GLU A 140 -4.69 4.95 5.28
N LEU A 141 -5.53 4.23 4.54
CA LEU A 141 -6.16 4.75 3.33
C LEU A 141 -7.23 5.81 3.61
N TRP A 142 -7.83 5.80 4.78
CA TRP A 142 -8.98 6.64 5.11
C TRP A 142 -8.90 7.13 6.55
N ASP A 143 -9.12 8.42 6.74
CA ASP A 143 -9.40 9.00 8.04
C ASP A 143 -10.72 9.77 7.98
N MET A 144 -11.60 9.45 8.92
CA MET A 144 -12.91 10.08 9.04
C MET A 144 -12.80 11.60 9.25
N TRP A 145 -11.72 12.09 9.84
CA TRP A 145 -11.51 13.53 10.05
C TRP A 145 -11.35 14.32 8.74
N ASP A 146 -10.95 13.69 7.65
CA ASP A 146 -10.86 14.32 6.33
C ASP A 146 -12.26 14.61 5.74
N LEU A 147 -13.27 13.84 6.17
CA LEU A 147 -14.63 13.88 5.64
C LEU A 147 -15.66 14.45 6.62
N MET A 148 -15.24 14.93 7.79
CA MET A 148 -16.13 15.46 8.82
C MET A 148 -15.97 16.97 9.02
N ARG A 149 -16.95 17.57 9.70
CA ARG A 149 -16.98 19.00 10.03
C ARG A 149 -16.84 19.87 8.78
N GLY A 150 -16.03 20.93 8.85
CA GLY A 150 -15.78 21.84 7.72
C GLY A 150 -14.99 21.22 6.57
N ASN A 151 -14.34 20.06 6.75
CA ASN A 151 -13.51 19.46 5.71
C ASN A 151 -14.36 18.90 4.57
N TRP A 152 -15.52 18.32 4.87
CA TRP A 152 -16.46 17.85 3.84
C TRP A 152 -16.86 18.92 2.84
N ALA A 153 -17.04 20.17 3.27
CA ALA A 153 -17.51 21.24 2.40
C ALA A 153 -16.55 21.54 1.24
N ARG A 154 -15.25 21.27 1.42
CA ARG A 154 -14.19 21.50 0.42
C ARG A 154 -13.60 20.22 -0.18
N HIS A 155 -14.02 19.05 0.30
CA HIS A 155 -13.45 17.77 -0.12
C HIS A 155 -13.90 17.42 -1.55
N PRO A 156 -13.06 16.81 -2.41
CA PRO A 156 -13.43 16.40 -3.77
C PRO A 156 -14.64 15.48 -3.85
N PHE A 157 -14.80 14.56 -2.89
CA PHE A 157 -15.99 13.70 -2.81
C PHE A 157 -17.30 14.43 -2.50
N ASN A 158 -17.26 15.71 -2.14
CA ASN A 158 -18.51 16.45 -2.05
C ASN A 158 -19.06 16.68 -3.47
N PRO A 159 -20.32 16.32 -3.77
CA PRO A 159 -20.91 16.50 -5.10
C PRO A 159 -20.88 17.94 -5.63
N LEU A 160 -20.75 18.94 -4.76
CA LEU A 160 -20.59 20.34 -5.17
C LEU A 160 -19.20 20.64 -5.78
N ASN A 161 -18.21 19.81 -5.44
CA ASN A 161 -16.80 20.03 -5.75
C ASN A 161 -16.30 19.15 -6.89
N ASN A 162 -17.08 18.20 -7.42
CA ASN A 162 -16.65 17.36 -8.54
C ASN A 162 -17.58 17.42 -9.76
N VAL A 163 -17.12 16.84 -10.87
CA VAL A 163 -17.86 16.78 -12.14
C VAL A 163 -18.50 15.40 -12.40
N ASN A 164 -18.22 14.42 -11.54
CA ASN A 164 -18.52 13.01 -11.79
C ASN A 164 -19.93 12.64 -11.33
N TYR A 165 -20.47 13.31 -10.31
CA TYR A 165 -21.85 13.12 -9.85
C TYR A 165 -22.44 14.35 -9.18
N THR A 166 -23.77 14.41 -9.16
CA THR A 166 -24.57 15.41 -8.46
C THR A 166 -24.99 14.92 -7.08
N ALA A 167 -25.52 15.83 -6.24
CA ALA A 167 -26.04 15.47 -4.92
C ALA A 167 -27.19 14.44 -4.95
N ALA A 168 -27.91 14.32 -6.07
CA ALA A 168 -28.97 13.32 -6.24
C ALA A 168 -28.43 11.92 -6.59
N GLU A 169 -27.19 11.84 -7.05
CA GLU A 169 -26.52 10.59 -7.47
C GLU A 169 -25.58 10.03 -6.39
N SER A 170 -25.41 10.74 -5.26
CA SER A 170 -24.52 10.40 -4.15
C SER A 170 -25.18 9.63 -3.01
#